data_AF-A0A954HGU3-F1
#
_entry.id   AF-A0A954HGU3-F1
#
_cell.length_a   1.000
_cell.length_b   1.000
_cell.length_c   1.000
_cell.angle_alpha   90.00
_cell.angle_beta   90.00
_cell.angle_gamma   90.00
#
_symmetry.space_group_name_H-M   'P 1'
#
loop_
_entity.id
_entity.type
_entity.pdbx_description
1 polymer ?
#
loop_
_entity_poly.entity_id
_entity_poly.type
_entity_poly.pdbx_seq_one_letter_code
_entity_poly.pdbx_strand_id
1 'polypeptide(L)'
;MDLRLALGFHSSTSTSNADERQELLKYVNLKLAAHGLPIAPTAGGVELVELADGLLSNFREKTRRLQNHERCPVDERIEGFLNRHFADLNLDEPLNLPAHSVILDRHGIARELSLPADRDEWESEYVKSYRIRNGVLHNPRADRRTTKGTFHVVQGGLPFPGEKRAVRRDVFAKLFQAAVSPPGELLTLPFTSSEEQPGRSWVSLLLRPIVCPEVEGFTRERTMEVRFFAPGSFVSNLDFVESIFGNAGDPFLPRHDAALDPEHWTGHTGCVILAPHLPLLTKKELGLPHYDEATERERHDRMCWKEPDERYNDGDAFKVTCRTSEGVIVTLIADNYFGYCKKEVKTQISYATNLLGGAEEEHAGGALVFPSWNLGEDFQFNSRRYNERTFEDVVANYSDWIDVKPEGYGVDQRFPNLYYIPEEALADLRKQNISWEHSGKLQQIPLLPGKVYMGPSGYRLRMEKHPSAPSWRLIGTAGEATFCHKPCTVSGGGKSEISKSLVDYMQYGSIFVSDYEADMQYVREICNRDYSNRWNEVAAKQQSYGEFPSRPVLSPRRSLGSFIKLLTPSS
;
A
#
# COMPACT_ATOMS: atom_id res chain seq x y z
N MET A 1 -10.38 -5.70 10.70
CA MET A 1 -9.99 -6.53 9.53
C MET A 1 -9.04 -7.63 10.01
N ASP A 2 -9.27 -8.90 9.66
CA ASP A 2 -8.30 -9.98 9.92
C ASP A 2 -7.14 -9.83 8.91
N LEU A 3 -5.99 -9.35 9.38
CA LEU A 3 -4.83 -9.05 8.53
C LEU A 3 -4.24 -10.30 7.86
N ARG A 4 -4.46 -11.49 8.43
CA ARG A 4 -4.01 -12.75 7.82
C ARG A 4 -4.88 -13.09 6.62
N LEU A 5 -6.21 -13.00 6.78
CA LEU A 5 -7.14 -13.28 5.69
C LEU A 5 -7.16 -12.18 4.62
N ALA A 6 -6.93 -10.91 5.00
CA ALA A 6 -6.95 -9.80 4.07
C ALA A 6 -5.63 -9.59 3.33
N LEU A 7 -4.48 -9.70 4.02
CA LEU A 7 -3.17 -9.30 3.50
C LEU A 7 -2.08 -10.37 3.68
N GLY A 8 -2.40 -11.52 4.27
CA GLY A 8 -1.41 -12.57 4.54
C GLY A 8 -0.36 -12.16 5.58
N PHE A 9 -0.64 -11.19 6.46
CA PHE A 9 0.30 -10.84 7.52
C PHE A 9 0.13 -11.80 8.71
N HIS A 10 1.24 -12.42 9.10
CA HIS A 10 1.30 -13.37 10.21
C HIS A 10 1.84 -12.68 11.47
N SER A 11 1.37 -13.09 12.65
CA SER A 11 2.02 -12.76 13.92
C SER A 11 3.38 -13.48 14.01
N SER A 12 4.36 -12.88 14.70
CA SER A 12 5.75 -13.37 14.83
C SER A 12 5.92 -14.77 15.48
N THR A 13 4.83 -15.43 15.85
CA THR A 13 4.76 -16.74 16.49
C THR A 13 4.25 -17.86 15.57
N SER A 14 4.15 -17.65 14.26
CA SER A 14 3.51 -18.60 13.34
C SER A 14 4.37 -19.84 13.03
N THR A 15 3.66 -20.94 12.71
CA THR A 15 4.14 -22.20 12.13
C THR A 15 5.01 -22.00 10.88
N SER A 16 5.71 -23.05 10.43
CA SER A 16 6.54 -22.94 9.23
C SER A 16 5.70 -22.53 8.02
N ASN A 17 6.20 -21.60 7.19
CA ASN A 17 5.50 -21.12 5.99
C ASN A 17 5.11 -22.27 5.02
N ALA A 18 5.79 -23.43 5.11
CA ALA A 18 5.51 -24.59 4.30
C ALA A 18 4.20 -25.29 4.71
N ASP A 19 3.95 -25.46 6.00
CA ASP A 19 2.75 -26.12 6.51
C ASP A 19 1.50 -25.30 6.17
N GLU A 20 1.58 -23.98 6.33
CA GLU A 20 0.47 -23.07 6.00
C GLU A 20 0.14 -23.07 4.52
N ARG A 21 1.17 -23.13 3.65
CA ARG A 21 0.97 -23.27 2.22
C ARG A 21 0.31 -24.60 1.88
N GLN A 22 0.69 -25.70 2.54
CA GLN A 22 0.11 -27.01 2.30
C GLN A 22 -1.39 -27.03 2.65
N GLU A 23 -1.78 -26.45 3.79
CA GLU A 23 -3.19 -26.29 4.15
C GLU A 23 -3.96 -25.41 3.16
N LEU A 24 -3.32 -24.35 2.65
CA LEU A 24 -3.92 -23.51 1.61
C LEU A 24 -4.15 -24.28 0.31
N LEU A 25 -3.22 -25.14 -0.11
CA LEU A 25 -3.36 -25.98 -1.30
C LEU A 25 -4.52 -26.98 -1.17
N LYS A 26 -4.66 -27.64 0.00
CA LYS A 26 -5.83 -28.49 0.30
C LYS A 26 -7.13 -27.71 0.18
N TYR A 27 -7.15 -26.49 0.71
CA TYR A 27 -8.31 -25.60 0.64
C TYR A 27 -8.65 -25.19 -0.80
N VAL A 28 -7.64 -24.90 -1.64
CA VAL A 28 -7.84 -24.61 -3.08
C VAL A 28 -8.54 -25.79 -3.77
N ASN A 29 -8.07 -27.03 -3.55
CA ASN A 29 -8.72 -28.21 -4.13
C ASN A 29 -10.17 -28.38 -3.65
N LEU A 30 -10.44 -28.21 -2.35
CA LEU A 30 -11.80 -28.24 -1.81
C LEU A 30 -12.70 -27.21 -2.50
N LYS A 31 -12.16 -26.01 -2.73
CA LYS A 31 -12.89 -24.93 -3.39
C LYS A 31 -13.19 -25.23 -4.85
N LEU A 32 -12.20 -25.71 -5.61
CA LEU A 32 -12.40 -26.13 -6.99
C LEU A 32 -13.47 -27.24 -7.08
N ALA A 33 -13.40 -28.24 -6.18
CA ALA A 33 -14.41 -29.29 -6.09
C ALA A 33 -15.82 -28.78 -5.73
N ALA A 34 -15.93 -27.76 -4.87
CA ALA A 34 -17.21 -27.12 -4.53
C ALA A 34 -17.83 -26.38 -5.73
N HIS A 35 -17.01 -25.83 -6.62
CA HIS A 35 -17.43 -25.31 -7.94
C HIS A 35 -17.54 -26.42 -9.01
N GLY A 36 -17.38 -27.68 -8.58
CA GLY A 36 -16.69 -28.79 -9.25
C GLY A 36 -16.15 -28.55 -10.64
N LEU A 37 -15.10 -27.75 -10.57
CA LEU A 37 -13.95 -27.82 -11.42
C LEU A 37 -13.08 -29.03 -11.00
N PRO A 38 -12.21 -29.50 -11.89
CA PRO A 38 -11.20 -30.50 -11.56
C PRO A 38 -10.31 -30.03 -10.40
N ILE A 39 -9.85 -30.98 -9.58
CA ILE A 39 -8.84 -30.76 -8.55
C ILE A 39 -7.46 -31.14 -9.09
N ALA A 40 -6.39 -30.68 -8.44
CA ALA A 40 -5.02 -31.10 -8.75
C ALA A 40 -4.50 -32.02 -7.63
N PRO A 41 -4.46 -33.36 -7.83
CA PRO A 41 -4.07 -34.31 -6.79
C PRO A 41 -2.67 -34.07 -6.20
N THR A 42 -1.75 -33.56 -7.03
CA THR A 42 -0.36 -33.23 -6.65
C THR A 42 -0.27 -32.15 -5.57
N ALA A 43 -1.28 -31.30 -5.42
CA ALA A 43 -1.36 -30.30 -4.37
C ALA A 43 -1.81 -30.86 -3.00
N GLY A 44 -2.24 -32.14 -2.94
CA GLY A 44 -2.77 -32.78 -1.76
C GLY A 44 -4.25 -32.43 -1.48
N GLY A 45 -4.81 -33.01 -0.42
CA GLY A 45 -6.22 -32.78 -0.03
C GLY A 45 -7.26 -33.62 -0.77
N VAL A 46 -6.82 -34.60 -1.56
CA VAL A 46 -7.72 -35.57 -2.23
C VAL A 46 -8.61 -36.29 -1.21
N GLU A 47 -8.02 -36.83 -0.15
CA GLU A 47 -8.75 -37.51 0.93
C GLU A 47 -9.80 -36.59 1.60
N LEU A 48 -9.51 -35.29 1.72
CA LEU A 48 -10.45 -34.31 2.27
C LEU A 48 -11.63 -34.09 1.33
N VAL A 49 -11.37 -34.00 0.02
CA VAL A 49 -12.43 -33.85 -1.01
C VAL A 49 -13.28 -35.11 -1.06
N GLU A 50 -12.68 -36.29 -1.04
CA GLU A 50 -13.39 -37.58 -1.03
C GLU A 50 -14.25 -37.73 0.24
N LEU A 51 -13.71 -37.39 1.41
CA LEU A 51 -14.45 -37.40 2.67
C LEU A 51 -15.64 -36.42 2.64
N ALA A 52 -15.47 -35.27 1.97
CA ALA A 52 -16.49 -34.23 1.86
C ALA A 52 -17.43 -34.41 0.65
N ASP A 53 -17.27 -35.44 -0.19
CA ASP A 53 -17.95 -35.57 -1.48
C ASP A 53 -19.48 -35.47 -1.36
N GLY A 54 -20.07 -36.13 -0.37
CA GLY A 54 -21.52 -36.05 -0.12
C GLY A 54 -21.99 -34.64 0.24
N LEU A 55 -21.19 -33.87 0.98
CA LEU A 55 -21.49 -32.46 1.32
C LEU A 55 -21.31 -31.55 0.11
N LEU A 56 -20.22 -31.71 -0.63
CA LEU A 56 -19.91 -30.93 -1.83
C LEU A 56 -20.95 -31.18 -2.93
N SER A 57 -21.33 -32.43 -3.17
CA SER A 57 -22.36 -32.81 -4.15
C SER A 57 -23.73 -32.24 -3.77
N ASN A 58 -24.12 -32.31 -2.49
CA ASN A 58 -25.36 -31.68 -2.01
C ASN A 58 -25.31 -30.14 -2.16
N PHE A 59 -24.18 -29.53 -1.82
CA PHE A 59 -23.96 -28.09 -2.03
C PHE A 59 -24.14 -27.72 -3.50
N ARG A 60 -23.49 -28.44 -4.42
CA ARG A 60 -23.59 -28.20 -5.86
C ARG A 60 -25.01 -28.34 -6.39
N GLU A 61 -25.74 -29.37 -5.98
CA GLU A 61 -27.15 -29.56 -6.41
C GLU A 61 -28.08 -28.48 -5.85
N LYS A 62 -27.84 -28.00 -4.62
CA LYS A 62 -28.57 -26.86 -4.06
C LYS A 62 -28.24 -25.57 -4.81
N THR A 63 -26.96 -25.28 -5.04
CA THR A 63 -26.52 -24.14 -5.84
C THR A 63 -27.14 -24.21 -7.23
N ARG A 64 -27.17 -25.37 -7.88
CA ARG A 64 -27.80 -25.58 -9.20
C ARG A 64 -29.29 -25.22 -9.22
N ARG A 65 -30.03 -25.47 -8.14
CA ARG A 65 -31.44 -25.06 -8.04
C ARG A 65 -31.61 -23.55 -7.87
N LEU A 66 -30.63 -22.88 -7.28
CA LEU A 66 -30.62 -21.44 -7.02
C LEU A 66 -29.90 -20.63 -8.12
N GLN A 67 -29.23 -21.30 -9.07
CA GLN A 67 -28.27 -20.74 -10.04
C GLN A 67 -28.75 -19.51 -10.81
N ASN A 68 -30.04 -19.42 -11.14
CA ASN A 68 -30.58 -18.31 -11.94
C ASN A 68 -31.10 -17.14 -11.09
N HIS A 69 -31.04 -17.24 -9.76
CA HIS A 69 -31.64 -16.28 -8.84
C HIS A 69 -30.67 -15.75 -7.78
N GLU A 70 -29.53 -16.41 -7.55
CA GLU A 70 -28.61 -16.03 -6.49
C GLU A 70 -27.46 -15.16 -7.04
N ARG A 71 -27.59 -13.85 -6.86
CA ARG A 71 -26.52 -12.88 -7.10
C ARG A 71 -26.05 -12.36 -5.74
N CYS A 72 -24.74 -12.13 -5.60
CA CYS A 72 -24.27 -11.46 -4.41
C CYS A 72 -24.68 -9.98 -4.45
N PRO A 73 -24.94 -9.32 -3.30
CA PRO A 73 -25.55 -7.98 -3.27
C PRO A 73 -24.81 -6.93 -4.09
N VAL A 74 -23.48 -7.01 -4.15
CA VAL A 74 -22.64 -6.10 -4.93
C VAL A 74 -22.78 -6.34 -6.43
N ASP A 75 -22.92 -7.58 -6.88
CA ASP A 75 -23.17 -7.89 -8.29
C ASP A 75 -24.58 -7.42 -8.70
N GLU A 76 -25.58 -7.56 -7.82
CA GLU A 76 -26.94 -7.02 -8.03
C GLU A 76 -26.95 -5.50 -8.21
N ARG A 77 -26.16 -4.77 -7.42
CA ARG A 77 -26.01 -3.31 -7.57
C ARG A 77 -25.42 -2.94 -8.93
N ILE A 78 -24.40 -3.69 -9.38
CA ILE A 78 -23.73 -3.46 -10.67
C ILE A 78 -24.66 -3.79 -11.84
N GLU A 79 -25.27 -4.99 -11.85
CA GLU A 79 -26.19 -5.43 -12.90
C GLU A 79 -27.45 -4.55 -12.93
N GLY A 80 -27.97 -4.17 -11.76
CA GLY A 80 -29.11 -3.26 -11.65
C GLY A 80 -28.81 -1.90 -12.27
N PHE A 81 -27.63 -1.34 -12.01
CA PHE A 81 -27.17 -0.11 -12.66
C PHE A 81 -27.07 -0.27 -14.18
N LEU A 82 -26.36 -1.29 -14.66
CA LEU A 82 -26.16 -1.52 -16.10
C LEU A 82 -27.51 -1.68 -16.81
N ASN A 83 -28.36 -2.59 -16.33
CA ASN A 83 -29.62 -2.88 -17.01
C ASN A 83 -30.62 -1.71 -16.99
N ARG A 84 -30.62 -0.88 -15.94
CA ARG A 84 -31.37 0.39 -15.97
C ARG A 84 -30.75 1.41 -16.92
N HIS A 85 -29.43 1.58 -16.86
CA HIS A 85 -28.72 2.57 -17.65
C HIS A 85 -28.77 2.29 -19.15
N PHE A 86 -28.98 1.03 -19.57
CA PHE A 86 -29.05 0.62 -20.98
C PHE A 86 -30.45 0.17 -21.44
N ALA A 87 -31.49 0.37 -20.62
CA ALA A 87 -32.84 -0.16 -20.87
C ALA A 87 -33.46 0.31 -22.21
N ASP A 88 -33.24 1.56 -22.60
CA ASP A 88 -33.77 2.15 -23.85
C ASP A 88 -33.13 1.55 -25.12
N LEU A 89 -32.02 0.85 -25.00
CA LEU A 89 -31.40 0.17 -26.15
C LEU A 89 -32.12 -1.13 -26.54
N ASN A 90 -33.03 -1.64 -25.69
CA ASN A 90 -33.77 -2.89 -25.91
C ASN A 90 -32.85 -4.06 -26.33
N LEU A 91 -31.77 -4.27 -25.57
CA LEU A 91 -30.80 -5.32 -25.85
C LEU A 91 -31.47 -6.71 -25.78
N ASP A 92 -31.10 -7.61 -26.70
CA ASP A 92 -31.60 -8.99 -26.72
C ASP A 92 -31.25 -9.75 -25.43
N GLU A 93 -30.06 -9.46 -24.89
CA GLU A 93 -29.56 -10.03 -23.63
C GLU A 93 -29.20 -8.92 -22.63
N PRO A 94 -29.57 -9.09 -21.34
CA PRO A 94 -29.19 -8.16 -20.29
C PRO A 94 -27.68 -8.16 -20.06
N LEU A 95 -27.17 -7.03 -19.56
CA LEU A 95 -25.76 -6.87 -19.21
C LEU A 95 -25.47 -7.50 -17.85
N ASN A 96 -25.33 -8.82 -17.86
CA ASN A 96 -25.07 -9.62 -16.66
C ASN A 96 -23.57 -9.88 -16.47
N LEU A 97 -23.13 -9.82 -15.22
CA LEU A 97 -21.80 -10.24 -14.80
C LEU A 97 -21.67 -11.77 -14.86
N PRO A 98 -20.43 -12.30 -14.95
CA PRO A 98 -20.18 -13.74 -14.92
C PRO A 98 -20.82 -14.40 -13.69
N ALA A 99 -21.81 -15.26 -13.93
CA ALA A 99 -22.59 -15.91 -12.86
C ALA A 99 -21.80 -16.97 -12.08
N HIS A 100 -20.80 -17.57 -12.72
CA HIS A 100 -19.99 -18.63 -12.12
C HIS A 100 -18.54 -18.18 -12.14
N SER A 101 -18.05 -17.82 -10.95
CA SER A 101 -16.65 -17.51 -10.73
C SER A 101 -16.15 -18.24 -9.49
N VAL A 102 -14.88 -18.64 -9.52
CA VAL A 102 -14.16 -19.05 -8.31
C VAL A 102 -13.91 -17.78 -7.50
N ILE A 103 -14.57 -17.67 -6.36
CA ILE A 103 -14.45 -16.50 -5.48
C ILE A 103 -13.13 -16.58 -4.73
N LEU A 104 -12.38 -15.50 -4.65
CA LEU A 104 -11.19 -15.39 -3.81
C LEU A 104 -11.60 -14.78 -2.48
N ASP A 105 -11.88 -15.61 -1.49
CA ASP A 105 -12.44 -15.21 -0.18
C ASP A 105 -11.39 -15.08 0.93
N ARG A 106 -10.12 -15.34 0.60
CA ARG A 106 -8.98 -15.13 1.49
C ARG A 106 -7.68 -14.97 0.70
N HIS A 107 -6.78 -14.20 1.30
CA HIS A 107 -5.44 -13.96 0.80
C HIS A 107 -4.66 -15.25 0.54
N GLY A 108 -4.01 -15.28 -0.63
CA GLY A 108 -3.08 -16.33 -1.04
C GLY A 108 -3.67 -17.36 -2.01
N ILE A 109 -5.01 -17.49 -2.08
CA ILE A 109 -5.65 -18.40 -3.06
C ILE A 109 -5.31 -17.99 -4.48
N ALA A 110 -5.38 -16.68 -4.78
CA ALA A 110 -5.06 -16.16 -6.10
C ALA A 110 -3.64 -16.53 -6.53
N ARG A 111 -2.68 -16.41 -5.61
CA ARG A 111 -1.28 -16.75 -5.85
C ARG A 111 -1.08 -18.22 -6.16
N GLU A 112 -1.68 -19.11 -5.37
CA GLU A 112 -1.57 -20.54 -5.64
C GLU A 112 -2.30 -20.92 -6.93
N LEU A 113 -3.43 -20.27 -7.26
CA LEU A 113 -4.12 -20.49 -8.53
C LEU A 113 -3.33 -20.03 -9.76
N SER A 114 -2.33 -19.15 -9.59
CA SER A 114 -1.58 -18.49 -10.68
C SER A 114 -0.49 -19.36 -11.33
N LEU A 115 -0.24 -20.54 -10.77
CA LEU A 115 0.76 -21.50 -11.25
C LEU A 115 0.20 -22.91 -11.15
N PRO A 116 0.68 -23.88 -11.94
CA PRO A 116 0.19 -25.24 -11.88
C PRO A 116 0.62 -25.89 -10.57
N ALA A 117 -0.20 -26.81 -10.06
CA ALA A 117 0.05 -27.47 -8.79
C ALA A 117 1.37 -28.29 -8.76
N ASP A 118 1.79 -28.80 -9.91
CA ASP A 118 2.87 -29.77 -10.07
C ASP A 118 4.22 -29.17 -10.52
N ARG A 119 4.27 -27.87 -10.84
CA ARG A 119 5.47 -27.24 -11.40
C ARG A 119 5.56 -25.76 -11.08
N ASP A 120 6.75 -25.20 -11.32
CA ASP A 120 7.07 -23.81 -11.01
C ASP A 120 6.88 -22.85 -12.19
N GLU A 121 6.38 -23.31 -13.34
CA GLU A 121 6.28 -22.49 -14.56
C GLU A 121 4.92 -22.67 -15.25
N TRP A 122 4.38 -21.58 -15.79
CA TRP A 122 3.21 -21.61 -16.67
C TRP A 122 3.32 -20.53 -17.73
N GLU A 123 2.89 -20.87 -18.95
CA GLU A 123 2.97 -19.99 -20.12
C GLU A 123 1.66 -20.02 -20.90
N SER A 124 1.22 -18.83 -21.30
CA SER A 124 0.16 -18.60 -22.29
C SER A 124 0.60 -17.51 -23.27
N GLU A 125 -0.21 -17.23 -24.30
CA GLU A 125 0.04 -16.10 -25.22
C GLU A 125 0.16 -14.75 -24.47
N TYR A 126 -0.51 -14.62 -23.31
CA TYR A 126 -0.66 -13.34 -22.63
C TYR A 126 0.25 -13.15 -21.42
N VAL A 127 0.78 -14.22 -20.83
CA VAL A 127 1.60 -14.12 -19.62
C VAL A 127 2.44 -15.38 -19.41
N LYS A 128 3.68 -15.17 -18.95
CA LYS A 128 4.59 -16.19 -18.45
C LYS A 128 4.76 -16.02 -16.94
N SER A 129 4.51 -17.07 -16.18
CA SER A 129 4.52 -17.07 -14.72
C SER A 129 5.56 -18.05 -14.19
N TYR A 130 6.27 -17.67 -13.14
CA TYR A 130 7.32 -18.46 -12.50
C TYR A 130 7.22 -18.40 -10.97
N ARG A 131 7.38 -19.53 -10.30
CA ARG A 131 7.71 -19.58 -8.88
C ARG A 131 9.20 -19.35 -8.73
N ILE A 132 9.59 -18.41 -7.88
CA ILE A 132 10.99 -18.07 -7.63
C ILE A 132 11.28 -18.09 -6.14
N ARG A 133 12.56 -18.13 -5.76
CA ARG A 133 12.99 -18.28 -4.36
C ARG A 133 12.39 -17.26 -3.40
N ASN A 134 12.12 -16.04 -3.87
CA ASN A 134 11.59 -14.93 -3.09
C ASN A 134 10.10 -14.62 -3.36
N GLY A 135 9.37 -15.46 -4.10
CA GLY A 135 7.95 -15.26 -4.38
C GLY A 135 7.52 -15.76 -5.76
N VAL A 136 6.80 -14.92 -6.49
CA VAL A 136 6.30 -15.20 -7.83
C VAL A 136 6.72 -14.10 -8.81
N LEU A 137 6.97 -14.49 -10.06
CA LEU A 137 7.28 -13.60 -11.17
C LEU A 137 6.24 -13.79 -12.27
N HIS A 138 5.64 -12.69 -12.72
CA HIS A 138 4.69 -12.70 -13.83
C HIS A 138 5.12 -11.69 -14.89
N ASN A 139 5.38 -12.19 -16.10
CA ASN A 139 5.76 -11.41 -17.27
C ASN A 139 4.56 -11.40 -18.24
N PRO A 140 3.69 -10.38 -18.20
CA PRO A 140 2.60 -10.24 -19.15
C PRO A 140 3.13 -9.89 -20.54
N ARG A 141 2.32 -10.10 -21.58
CA ARG A 141 2.67 -9.84 -22.99
C ARG A 141 3.12 -8.40 -23.22
N ALA A 142 2.42 -7.44 -22.61
CA ALA A 142 2.83 -6.04 -22.58
C ALA A 142 3.66 -5.77 -21.32
N ASP A 143 4.90 -5.28 -21.49
CA ASP A 143 5.83 -5.02 -20.39
C ASP A 143 5.59 -3.68 -19.68
N ARG A 144 4.77 -2.80 -20.27
CA ARG A 144 4.51 -1.45 -19.78
C ARG A 144 3.12 -0.97 -20.13
N ARG A 145 2.69 0.05 -19.39
CA ARG A 145 1.42 0.75 -19.61
C ARG A 145 1.53 1.81 -20.70
N THR A 146 0.53 1.91 -21.56
CA THR A 146 0.36 2.99 -22.53
C THR A 146 -0.71 3.97 -22.02
N THR A 147 -0.46 5.28 -22.15
CA THR A 147 -1.38 6.33 -21.68
C THR A 147 -2.06 7.11 -22.80
N LYS A 148 -1.42 7.19 -23.98
CA LYS A 148 -1.96 7.93 -25.11
C LYS A 148 -3.09 7.13 -25.76
N GLY A 149 -4.30 7.69 -25.76
CA GLY A 149 -5.46 7.09 -26.43
C GLY A 149 -6.06 5.85 -25.73
N THR A 150 -5.60 5.50 -24.52
CA THR A 150 -6.03 4.26 -23.85
C THR A 150 -7.22 4.42 -22.92
N PHE A 151 -7.67 5.65 -22.63
CA PHE A 151 -8.79 5.90 -21.72
C PHE A 151 -10.02 6.35 -22.50
N HIS A 152 -10.98 5.44 -22.60
CA HIS A 152 -12.28 5.63 -23.23
C HIS A 152 -13.38 5.78 -22.17
N VAL A 153 -14.42 6.55 -22.49
CA VAL A 153 -15.50 6.88 -21.56
C VAL A 153 -16.84 6.78 -22.27
N VAL A 154 -17.79 6.05 -21.68
CA VAL A 154 -19.13 5.86 -22.24
C VAL A 154 -19.96 7.13 -22.11
N GLN A 155 -20.64 7.49 -23.19
CA GLN A 155 -21.60 8.60 -23.24
C GLN A 155 -22.89 8.28 -22.46
N GLY A 156 -23.69 9.31 -22.14
CA GLY A 156 -24.95 9.18 -21.40
C GLY A 156 -24.82 9.15 -19.88
N GLY A 157 -23.59 9.13 -19.35
CA GLY A 157 -23.30 9.31 -17.93
C GLY A 157 -22.84 10.72 -17.57
N LEU A 158 -21.97 10.83 -16.56
CA LEU A 158 -21.39 12.11 -16.16
C LEU A 158 -20.53 12.73 -17.29
N PRO A 159 -20.44 14.07 -17.38
CA PRO A 159 -19.49 14.73 -18.26
C PRO A 159 -18.05 14.26 -18.03
N PHE A 160 -17.21 14.32 -19.07
CA PHE A 160 -15.80 13.95 -18.99
C PHE A 160 -14.90 14.87 -19.81
N PRO A 161 -13.60 14.95 -19.50
CA PRO A 161 -12.67 15.81 -20.23
C PRO A 161 -12.59 15.46 -21.71
N GLY A 162 -12.49 16.49 -22.56
CA GLY A 162 -12.49 16.35 -24.03
C GLY A 162 -11.33 15.50 -24.58
N GLU A 163 -10.25 15.33 -23.82
CA GLU A 163 -9.08 14.51 -24.15
C GLU A 163 -9.33 12.99 -24.10
N LYS A 164 -10.43 12.55 -23.47
CA LYS A 164 -10.83 11.14 -23.39
C LYS A 164 -11.62 10.78 -24.65
N ARG A 165 -11.56 9.52 -25.09
CA ARG A 165 -12.34 9.09 -26.25
C ARG A 165 -13.78 8.75 -25.84
N ALA A 166 -14.75 9.33 -26.51
CA ALA A 166 -16.17 9.15 -26.25
C ALA A 166 -16.68 7.87 -26.93
N VAL A 167 -17.26 6.95 -26.15
CA VAL A 167 -17.80 5.69 -26.66
C VAL A 167 -19.32 5.73 -26.59
N ARG A 168 -19.99 5.38 -27.69
CA ARG A 168 -21.45 5.26 -27.73
C ARG A 168 -21.93 4.13 -26.81
N ARG A 169 -23.17 4.26 -26.33
CA ARG A 169 -23.77 3.33 -25.36
C ARG A 169 -23.96 1.92 -25.95
N ASP A 170 -24.42 1.83 -27.19
CA ASP A 170 -24.57 0.57 -27.94
C ASP A 170 -23.24 -0.15 -28.18
N VAL A 171 -22.19 0.60 -28.48
CA VAL A 171 -20.81 0.07 -28.63
C VAL A 171 -20.30 -0.49 -27.30
N PHE A 172 -20.53 0.21 -26.18
CA PHE A 172 -20.15 -0.31 -24.87
C PHE A 172 -20.90 -1.59 -24.50
N ALA A 173 -22.21 -1.66 -24.78
CA ALA A 173 -23.00 -2.87 -24.52
C ALA A 173 -22.40 -4.10 -25.24
N LYS A 174 -22.02 -3.93 -26.52
CA LYS A 174 -21.33 -4.99 -27.29
C LYS A 174 -19.96 -5.33 -26.73
N LEU A 175 -19.16 -4.33 -26.34
CA LEU A 175 -17.87 -4.56 -25.68
C LEU A 175 -18.03 -5.31 -24.37
N PHE A 176 -19.06 -5.01 -23.58
CA PHE A 176 -19.37 -5.70 -22.33
C PHE A 176 -19.76 -7.16 -22.59
N GLN A 177 -20.67 -7.40 -23.53
CA GLN A 177 -21.09 -8.76 -23.92
C GLN A 177 -19.91 -9.61 -24.41
N ALA A 178 -19.01 -9.02 -25.20
CA ALA A 178 -17.78 -9.66 -25.62
C ALA A 178 -16.81 -9.88 -24.45
N ALA A 179 -16.72 -8.94 -23.50
CA ALA A 179 -15.84 -9.04 -22.34
C ALA A 179 -16.23 -10.21 -21.42
N VAL A 180 -17.54 -10.42 -21.20
CA VAL A 180 -18.06 -11.52 -20.36
C VAL A 180 -18.10 -12.88 -21.09
N SER A 181 -17.77 -12.90 -22.38
CA SER A 181 -17.74 -14.09 -23.24
C SER A 181 -16.35 -14.35 -23.85
N PRO A 182 -15.28 -14.54 -23.04
CA PRO A 182 -13.93 -14.76 -23.52
C PRO A 182 -13.80 -16.13 -24.21
N PRO A 183 -12.81 -16.29 -25.12
CA PRO A 183 -12.43 -17.61 -25.61
C PRO A 183 -12.14 -18.58 -24.46
N GLY A 184 -12.56 -19.83 -24.59
CA GLY A 184 -12.47 -20.83 -23.52
C GLY A 184 -11.05 -21.08 -23.00
N GLU A 185 -10.03 -20.85 -23.82
CA GLU A 185 -8.62 -20.95 -23.43
C GLU A 185 -8.22 -19.93 -22.36
N LEU A 186 -8.81 -18.72 -22.40
CA LEU A 186 -8.54 -17.67 -21.41
C LEU A 186 -9.15 -17.98 -20.03
N LEU A 187 -10.15 -18.87 -19.98
CA LEU A 187 -10.77 -19.30 -18.74
C LEU A 187 -9.96 -20.37 -18.01
N THR A 188 -8.91 -20.93 -18.64
CA THR A 188 -8.10 -22.01 -18.06
C THR A 188 -7.42 -21.56 -16.78
N LEU A 189 -7.64 -22.27 -15.68
CA LEU A 189 -6.94 -22.03 -14.42
C LEU A 189 -5.53 -22.62 -14.50
N PRO A 190 -4.47 -21.82 -14.30
CA PRO A 190 -3.08 -22.32 -14.30
C PRO A 190 -2.89 -23.50 -13.35
N PHE A 191 -3.50 -23.44 -12.15
CA PHE A 191 -3.42 -24.50 -11.14
C PHE A 191 -3.68 -25.93 -11.65
N THR A 192 -4.70 -26.08 -12.50
CA THR A 192 -5.15 -27.36 -13.04
C THR A 192 -4.68 -27.57 -14.49
N SER A 193 -3.77 -26.74 -15.01
CA SER A 193 -3.41 -26.79 -16.43
C SER A 193 -2.70 -28.07 -16.84
N SER A 194 -2.14 -28.80 -15.88
CA SER A 194 -1.44 -30.08 -16.09
C SER A 194 -2.38 -31.29 -16.05
N GLU A 195 -3.65 -31.10 -15.67
CA GLU A 195 -4.64 -32.18 -15.59
C GLU A 195 -5.18 -32.53 -16.99
N GLU A 196 -5.68 -33.76 -17.16
CA GLU A 196 -6.24 -34.23 -18.45
C GLU A 196 -7.38 -33.33 -18.95
N GLN A 197 -8.19 -32.83 -18.02
CA GLN A 197 -9.21 -31.82 -18.27
C GLN A 197 -8.93 -30.62 -17.37
N PRO A 198 -8.28 -29.56 -17.88
CA PRO A 198 -8.04 -28.35 -17.09
C PRO A 198 -9.35 -27.64 -16.70
N GLY A 199 -9.39 -27.10 -15.48
CA GLY A 199 -10.50 -26.30 -15.00
C GLY A 199 -10.59 -24.99 -15.76
N ARG A 200 -11.79 -24.64 -16.22
CA ARG A 200 -12.07 -23.38 -16.92
C ARG A 200 -13.13 -22.59 -16.17
N SER A 201 -12.77 -21.42 -15.67
CA SER A 201 -13.70 -20.58 -14.91
C SER A 201 -13.27 -19.12 -14.94
N TRP A 202 -14.24 -18.25 -14.69
CA TRP A 202 -13.92 -16.92 -14.17
C TRP A 202 -13.39 -17.03 -12.75
N VAL A 203 -12.61 -16.03 -12.35
CA VAL A 203 -12.16 -15.83 -10.97
C VAL A 203 -12.59 -14.43 -10.56
N SER A 204 -13.01 -14.27 -9.31
CA SER A 204 -13.47 -12.97 -8.85
C SER A 204 -13.03 -12.64 -7.42
N LEU A 205 -12.90 -11.34 -7.15
CA LEU A 205 -12.41 -10.80 -5.89
C LEU A 205 -13.32 -9.65 -5.43
N LEU A 206 -13.53 -9.53 -4.12
CA LEU A 206 -14.11 -8.35 -3.50
C LEU A 206 -12.99 -7.55 -2.81
N LEU A 207 -12.93 -6.25 -3.10
CA LEU A 207 -12.04 -5.30 -2.44
C LEU A 207 -12.87 -4.26 -1.68
N ARG A 208 -12.31 -3.74 -0.58
CA ARG A 208 -12.88 -2.59 0.18
C ARG A 208 -11.86 -1.46 0.30
N PRO A 209 -11.43 -0.82 -0.82
CA PRO A 209 -10.41 0.22 -0.75
C PRO A 209 -10.91 1.45 0.02
N ILE A 210 -10.03 2.03 0.84
CA ILE A 210 -10.28 3.25 1.63
C ILE A 210 -10.46 4.45 0.69
N VAL A 211 -11.49 5.24 0.99
CA VAL A 211 -11.87 6.47 0.25
C VAL A 211 -11.81 7.69 1.16
N CYS A 212 -12.27 7.56 2.42
CA CYS A 212 -12.19 8.61 3.43
C CYS A 212 -11.42 8.05 4.63
N PRO A 213 -10.28 8.65 5.03
CA PRO A 213 -9.54 8.20 6.20
C PRO A 213 -10.25 8.59 7.50
N GLU A 214 -9.96 7.85 8.57
CA GLU A 214 -10.37 8.22 9.92
C GLU A 214 -9.57 9.44 10.42
N VAL A 215 -10.28 10.39 11.02
CA VAL A 215 -9.73 11.49 11.81
C VAL A 215 -10.53 11.54 13.11
N GLU A 216 -9.87 11.23 14.22
CA GLU A 216 -10.51 11.15 15.54
C GLU A 216 -11.33 12.41 15.84
N GLY A 217 -12.59 12.22 16.23
CA GLY A 217 -13.53 13.31 16.52
C GLY A 217 -14.11 14.04 15.31
N PHE A 218 -13.75 13.66 14.07
CA PHE A 218 -14.19 14.33 12.85
C PHE A 218 -14.79 13.37 11.81
N THR A 219 -14.01 12.42 11.28
CA THR A 219 -14.45 11.46 10.27
C THR A 219 -14.14 10.03 10.70
N ARG A 220 -15.02 9.10 10.33
CA ARG A 220 -14.73 7.66 10.40
C ARG A 220 -14.12 7.20 9.09
N GLU A 221 -13.31 6.15 9.13
CA GLU A 221 -12.83 5.50 7.91
C GLU A 221 -14.03 5.00 7.08
N ARG A 222 -14.04 5.33 5.79
CA ARG A 222 -15.04 4.81 4.84
C ARG A 222 -14.36 4.25 3.61
N THR A 223 -14.91 3.15 3.13
CA THR A 223 -14.45 2.40 1.97
C THR A 223 -15.51 2.42 0.88
N MET A 224 -15.10 2.26 -0.38
CA MET A 224 -16.03 1.75 -1.40
C MET A 224 -15.89 0.24 -1.50
N GLU A 225 -16.77 -0.41 -2.24
CA GLU A 225 -16.60 -1.82 -2.62
C GLU A 225 -16.25 -1.91 -4.11
N VAL A 226 -15.36 -2.84 -4.47
CA VAL A 226 -14.99 -3.10 -5.86
C VAL A 226 -15.04 -4.59 -6.14
N ARG A 227 -15.81 -4.98 -7.17
CA ARG A 227 -15.82 -6.34 -7.71
C ARG A 227 -14.87 -6.45 -8.89
N PHE A 228 -13.90 -7.34 -8.75
CA PHE A 228 -12.89 -7.57 -9.77
C PHE A 228 -13.12 -8.95 -10.41
N PHE A 229 -13.24 -9.01 -11.72
CA PHE A 229 -13.41 -10.23 -12.49
C PHE A 229 -12.26 -10.40 -13.49
N ALA A 230 -11.75 -11.62 -13.57
CA ALA A 230 -10.78 -12.01 -14.58
C ALA A 230 -11.03 -13.44 -15.07
N PRO A 231 -10.80 -13.74 -16.35
CA PRO A 231 -10.67 -15.11 -16.81
C PRO A 231 -9.55 -15.84 -16.04
N GLY A 232 -9.68 -17.16 -15.85
CA GLY A 232 -8.77 -17.97 -15.05
C GLY A 232 -7.28 -17.80 -15.38
N SER A 233 -6.93 -17.62 -16.65
CA SER A 233 -5.54 -17.42 -17.09
C SER A 233 -4.92 -16.11 -16.57
N PHE A 234 -5.72 -15.21 -16.02
CA PHE A 234 -5.30 -13.90 -15.50
C PHE A 234 -5.49 -13.78 -13.98
N VAL A 235 -5.61 -14.90 -13.26
CA VAL A 235 -5.77 -14.88 -11.80
C VAL A 235 -4.59 -14.21 -11.06
N SER A 236 -3.41 -14.14 -11.66
CA SER A 236 -2.27 -13.38 -11.12
C SER A 236 -2.57 -11.88 -11.00
N ASN A 237 -3.43 -11.32 -11.87
CA ASN A 237 -3.86 -9.93 -11.74
C ASN A 237 -4.70 -9.71 -10.48
N LEU A 238 -5.45 -10.73 -10.03
CA LEU A 238 -6.23 -10.69 -8.80
C LEU A 238 -5.31 -10.83 -7.57
N ASP A 239 -4.29 -11.70 -7.61
CA ASP A 239 -3.22 -11.75 -6.58
C ASP A 239 -2.56 -10.37 -6.40
N PHE A 240 -2.28 -9.69 -7.53
CA PHE A 240 -1.66 -8.38 -7.51
C PHE A 240 -2.52 -7.31 -6.83
N VAL A 241 -3.82 -7.19 -7.16
CA VAL A 241 -4.68 -6.18 -6.51
C VAL A 241 -5.06 -6.57 -5.09
N GLU A 242 -5.20 -7.87 -4.80
CA GLU A 242 -5.39 -8.41 -3.45
C GLU A 242 -4.22 -8.02 -2.54
N SER A 243 -2.99 -8.20 -3.01
CA SER A 243 -1.77 -7.86 -2.26
C SER A 243 -1.61 -6.34 -2.01
N ILE A 244 -2.30 -5.49 -2.78
CA ILE A 244 -2.23 -4.02 -2.63
C ILE A 244 -3.37 -3.49 -1.76
N PHE A 245 -4.59 -3.98 -1.98
CA PHE A 245 -5.83 -3.41 -1.43
C PHE A 245 -6.53 -4.30 -0.40
N GLY A 246 -6.06 -5.53 -0.21
CA GLY A 246 -6.60 -6.51 0.73
C GLY A 246 -7.82 -7.28 0.19
N ASN A 247 -7.98 -8.51 0.68
CA ASN A 247 -9.14 -9.34 0.42
C ASN A 247 -10.31 -8.97 1.36
N ALA A 248 -11.50 -8.71 0.82
CA ALA A 248 -12.68 -8.36 1.60
C ALA A 248 -13.64 -9.54 1.89
N GLY A 249 -13.23 -10.76 1.57
CA GLY A 249 -13.96 -11.99 1.85
C GLY A 249 -14.93 -12.41 0.74
N ASP A 250 -15.79 -13.35 1.08
CA ASP A 250 -16.83 -13.87 0.19
C ASP A 250 -18.01 -12.88 0.07
N PRO A 251 -18.30 -12.32 -1.12
CA PRO A 251 -19.35 -11.33 -1.29
C PRO A 251 -20.78 -11.88 -1.05
N PHE A 252 -20.98 -13.20 -0.98
CA PHE A 252 -22.29 -13.79 -0.66
C PHE A 252 -22.62 -13.74 0.83
N LEU A 253 -21.64 -13.52 1.70
CA LEU A 253 -21.89 -13.46 3.14
C LEU A 253 -22.38 -12.05 3.53
N PRO A 254 -23.48 -11.93 4.31
CA PRO A 254 -24.00 -10.61 4.73
C PRO A 254 -22.97 -9.73 5.44
N ARG A 255 -22.04 -10.32 6.21
CA ARG A 255 -20.96 -9.59 6.88
C ARG A 255 -19.98 -8.88 5.92
N HIS A 256 -20.01 -9.23 4.64
CA HIS A 256 -19.18 -8.65 3.59
C HIS A 256 -20.00 -7.75 2.64
N ASP A 257 -21.32 -7.65 2.81
CA ASP A 257 -22.15 -6.70 2.08
C ASP A 257 -21.97 -5.29 2.64
N ALA A 258 -21.44 -4.38 1.81
CA ALA A 258 -21.18 -3.01 2.21
C ALA A 258 -22.45 -2.23 2.59
N ALA A 259 -23.60 -2.59 2.01
CA ALA A 259 -24.87 -1.92 2.29
C ALA A 259 -25.38 -2.14 3.73
N LEU A 260 -24.93 -3.22 4.38
CA LEU A 260 -25.29 -3.51 5.78
C LEU A 260 -24.39 -2.79 6.79
N ASP A 261 -23.33 -2.12 6.33
CA ASP A 261 -22.44 -1.28 7.14
C ASP A 261 -22.32 0.14 6.53
N PRO A 262 -23.40 0.93 6.57
CA PRO A 262 -23.43 2.27 5.96
C PRO A 262 -22.51 3.27 6.66
N GLU A 263 -22.07 3.00 7.90
CA GLU A 263 -21.16 3.87 8.63
C GLU A 263 -19.75 3.88 8.03
N HIS A 264 -19.32 2.73 7.49
CA HIS A 264 -17.99 2.50 6.91
C HIS A 264 -18.01 2.26 5.39
N TRP A 265 -19.17 2.38 4.74
CA TRP A 265 -19.31 2.38 3.29
C TRP A 265 -19.59 3.79 2.78
N THR A 266 -19.05 4.12 1.61
CA THR A 266 -19.28 5.41 0.96
C THR A 266 -20.57 5.48 0.15
N GLY A 267 -21.27 4.36 -0.03
CA GLY A 267 -22.44 4.26 -0.92
C GLY A 267 -22.08 4.03 -2.40
N HIS A 268 -20.80 3.81 -2.71
CA HIS A 268 -20.32 3.62 -4.08
C HIS A 268 -19.84 2.20 -4.34
N THR A 269 -20.12 1.71 -5.56
CA THR A 269 -19.79 0.35 -6.01
C THR A 269 -18.99 0.42 -7.31
N GLY A 270 -17.88 -0.31 -7.35
CA GLY A 270 -17.00 -0.43 -8.51
C GLY A 270 -17.02 -1.82 -9.11
N CYS A 271 -16.82 -1.91 -10.43
CA CYS A 271 -16.60 -3.17 -11.14
C CYS A 271 -15.42 -3.04 -12.10
N VAL A 272 -14.55 -4.05 -12.13
CA VAL A 272 -13.47 -4.16 -13.11
C VAL A 272 -13.51 -5.54 -13.75
N ILE A 273 -13.48 -5.58 -15.09
CA ILE A 273 -13.45 -6.82 -15.87
C ILE A 273 -12.21 -6.81 -16.76
N LEU A 274 -11.32 -7.78 -16.59
CA LEU A 274 -10.20 -8.00 -17.50
C LEU A 274 -10.67 -8.77 -18.73
N ALA A 275 -10.44 -8.21 -19.91
CA ALA A 275 -10.82 -8.80 -21.19
C ALA A 275 -9.75 -8.52 -22.26
N PRO A 276 -8.54 -9.13 -22.17
CA PRO A 276 -7.43 -8.86 -23.09
C PRO A 276 -7.69 -9.28 -24.54
N HIS A 277 -8.78 -9.99 -24.82
CA HIS A 277 -9.21 -10.38 -26.16
C HIS A 277 -9.99 -9.28 -26.91
N LEU A 278 -10.47 -8.24 -26.23
CA LEU A 278 -11.23 -7.14 -26.87
C LEU A 278 -10.49 -6.38 -27.98
N PRO A 279 -9.15 -6.21 -27.98
CA PRO A 279 -8.45 -5.56 -29.08
C PRO A 279 -8.53 -6.33 -30.41
N LEU A 280 -8.96 -7.60 -30.38
CA LEU A 280 -9.25 -8.38 -31.57
C LEU A 280 -10.56 -7.98 -32.23
N LEU A 281 -11.42 -7.18 -31.59
CA LEU A 281 -12.71 -6.83 -32.18
C LEU A 281 -12.57 -5.75 -33.26
N THR A 282 -13.36 -5.83 -34.33
CA THR A 282 -13.41 -4.77 -35.35
C THR A 282 -14.29 -3.61 -34.92
N LYS A 283 -14.01 -2.40 -35.42
CA LYS A 283 -14.88 -1.24 -35.20
C LYS A 283 -16.27 -1.48 -35.79
N LYS A 284 -16.34 -2.15 -36.94
CA LYS A 284 -17.58 -2.43 -37.66
C LYS A 284 -18.49 -3.41 -36.93
N GLU A 285 -17.98 -4.53 -36.41
CA GLU A 285 -18.84 -5.48 -35.66
C GLU A 285 -19.37 -4.87 -34.35
N LEU A 286 -18.59 -3.97 -33.75
CA LEU A 286 -19.00 -3.18 -32.60
C LEU A 286 -20.05 -2.11 -32.94
N GLY A 287 -20.40 -1.93 -34.22
CA GLY A 287 -21.43 -0.99 -34.67
C GLY A 287 -20.98 0.46 -34.74
N LEU A 288 -19.67 0.73 -34.80
CA LEU A 288 -19.19 2.07 -35.08
C LEU A 288 -19.55 2.48 -36.52
N PRO A 289 -19.80 3.78 -36.78
CA PRO A 289 -20.18 4.27 -38.11
C PRO A 289 -19.00 4.20 -39.09
N HIS A 290 -19.33 4.13 -40.38
CA HIS A 290 -18.34 4.41 -41.42
C HIS A 290 -17.87 5.87 -41.31
N TYR A 291 -16.63 6.17 -41.71
CA TYR A 291 -16.00 7.48 -41.54
C TYR A 291 -16.85 8.62 -42.11
N ASP A 292 -17.50 8.40 -43.26
CA ASP A 292 -18.33 9.41 -43.92
C ASP A 292 -19.62 9.73 -43.17
N GLU A 293 -20.12 8.79 -42.36
CA GLU A 293 -21.32 8.92 -41.53
C GLU A 293 -21.00 9.38 -40.10
N ALA A 294 -19.72 9.36 -39.73
CA ALA A 294 -19.25 9.72 -38.40
C ALA A 294 -19.24 11.23 -38.17
N THR A 295 -19.61 11.64 -36.96
CA THR A 295 -19.47 13.02 -36.48
C THR A 295 -18.00 13.45 -36.43
N GLU A 296 -17.73 14.76 -36.39
CA GLU A 296 -16.36 15.27 -36.21
C GLU A 296 -15.71 14.72 -34.93
N ARG A 297 -16.51 14.57 -33.87
CA ARG A 297 -16.05 14.01 -32.59
C ARG A 297 -15.66 12.54 -32.73
N GLU A 298 -16.49 11.73 -33.38
CA GLU A 298 -16.18 10.31 -33.61
C GLU A 298 -14.93 10.14 -34.47
N ARG A 299 -14.76 10.98 -35.51
CA ARG A 299 -13.52 10.99 -36.32
C ARG A 299 -12.29 11.35 -35.49
N HIS A 300 -12.37 12.40 -34.68
CA HIS A 300 -11.29 12.83 -33.79
C HIS A 300 -10.91 11.75 -32.77
N ASP A 301 -11.92 11.11 -32.17
CA ASP A 301 -11.74 10.09 -31.14
C ASP A 301 -11.42 8.69 -31.73
N ARG A 302 -11.37 8.57 -33.06
CA ARG A 302 -11.19 7.32 -33.81
C ARG A 302 -12.28 6.28 -33.57
N MET A 303 -13.50 6.75 -33.32
CA MET A 303 -14.73 5.97 -33.12
C MET A 303 -15.51 5.85 -34.42
N CYS A 304 -14.81 5.51 -35.50
CA CYS A 304 -15.34 5.23 -36.83
C CYS A 304 -14.32 4.42 -37.62
N TRP A 305 -14.76 3.78 -38.71
CA TRP A 305 -13.90 2.97 -39.58
C TRP A 305 -13.98 3.45 -41.04
N LYS A 306 -12.88 3.29 -41.79
CA LYS A 306 -12.85 3.44 -43.25
C LYS A 306 -12.86 2.06 -43.90
N GLU A 307 -12.00 1.16 -43.41
CA GLU A 307 -11.97 -0.23 -43.86
C GLU A 307 -12.72 -1.16 -42.90
N PRO A 308 -13.50 -2.15 -43.40
CA PRO A 308 -14.31 -3.02 -42.55
C PRO A 308 -13.55 -3.85 -41.51
N ASP A 309 -12.26 -4.10 -41.73
CA ASP A 309 -11.39 -4.93 -40.89
C ASP A 309 -10.59 -4.13 -39.84
N GLU A 310 -10.78 -2.80 -39.78
CA GLU A 310 -10.13 -1.96 -38.77
C GLU A 310 -10.47 -2.43 -37.35
N ARG A 311 -9.44 -2.79 -36.59
CA ARG A 311 -9.57 -3.16 -35.18
C ARG A 311 -9.97 -1.97 -34.31
N TYR A 312 -10.76 -2.22 -33.29
CA TYR A 312 -11.07 -1.22 -32.28
C TYR A 312 -9.79 -0.76 -31.58
N ASN A 313 -9.65 0.54 -31.39
CA ASN A 313 -8.42 1.16 -30.89
C ASN A 313 -7.16 0.74 -31.66
N ASP A 314 -7.27 0.47 -32.96
CA ASP A 314 -6.14 0.07 -33.80
C ASP A 314 -5.49 -1.27 -33.34
N GLY A 315 -6.20 -2.06 -32.52
CA GLY A 315 -5.69 -3.29 -31.90
C GLY A 315 -4.86 -3.06 -30.63
N ASP A 316 -4.74 -1.82 -30.17
CA ASP A 316 -4.00 -1.46 -28.96
C ASP A 316 -4.82 -1.66 -27.67
N ALA A 317 -4.11 -1.77 -26.55
CA ALA A 317 -4.69 -1.80 -25.21
C ALA A 317 -5.54 -0.54 -24.92
N PHE A 318 -6.70 -0.74 -24.31
CA PHE A 318 -7.55 0.34 -23.80
C PHE A 318 -8.25 -0.05 -22.51
N LYS A 319 -8.83 0.95 -21.86
CA LYS A 319 -9.90 0.76 -20.88
C LYS A 319 -11.10 1.60 -21.27
N VAL A 320 -12.29 1.07 -21.03
CA VAL A 320 -13.55 1.81 -21.24
C VAL A 320 -14.38 1.81 -19.97
N THR A 321 -14.80 2.99 -19.53
CA THR A 321 -15.49 3.18 -18.26
C THR A 321 -16.90 3.74 -18.46
N CYS A 322 -17.89 3.07 -17.87
CA CYS A 322 -19.28 3.53 -17.73
C CYS A 322 -19.54 3.95 -16.27
N ARG A 323 -20.10 5.13 -16.05
CA ARG A 323 -20.41 5.67 -14.72
C ARG A 323 -21.43 6.81 -14.79
N THR A 324 -22.25 6.94 -13.75
CA THR A 324 -23.24 8.03 -13.60
C THR A 324 -23.12 8.68 -12.21
N SER A 325 -24.06 9.55 -11.83
CA SER A 325 -24.18 10.06 -10.46
C SER A 325 -24.83 9.07 -9.50
N GLU A 326 -25.28 7.89 -9.94
CA GLU A 326 -25.86 6.85 -9.07
C GLU A 326 -24.83 6.17 -8.15
N GLY A 327 -23.54 6.46 -8.33
CA GLY A 327 -22.47 5.92 -7.49
C GLY A 327 -21.92 4.56 -7.93
N VAL A 328 -22.26 4.10 -9.15
CA VAL A 328 -21.72 2.86 -9.72
C VAL A 328 -20.79 3.17 -10.90
N ILE A 329 -19.61 2.54 -10.90
CA ILE A 329 -18.59 2.66 -11.95
C ILE A 329 -18.17 1.27 -12.45
N VAL A 330 -18.24 1.05 -13.75
CA VAL A 330 -17.87 -0.22 -14.41
C VAL A 330 -16.79 0.04 -15.44
N THR A 331 -15.67 -0.67 -15.35
CA THR A 331 -14.55 -0.55 -16.31
C THR A 331 -14.17 -1.90 -16.90
N LEU A 332 -14.06 -1.94 -18.24
CA LEU A 332 -13.45 -3.04 -18.97
C LEU A 332 -11.98 -2.68 -19.27
N ILE A 333 -11.05 -3.61 -19.04
CA ILE A 333 -9.62 -3.44 -19.34
C ILE A 333 -9.21 -4.45 -20.41
N ALA A 334 -8.78 -3.95 -21.56
CA ALA A 334 -8.41 -4.73 -22.73
C ALA A 334 -6.89 -5.02 -22.78
N ASP A 335 -6.31 -5.38 -21.63
CA ASP A 335 -4.90 -5.74 -21.45
C ASP A 335 -4.71 -6.39 -20.07
N ASN A 336 -3.66 -7.19 -19.88
CA ASN A 336 -3.37 -7.86 -18.61
C ASN A 336 -2.13 -7.31 -17.88
N TYR A 337 -1.53 -6.20 -18.31
CA TYR A 337 -0.48 -5.55 -17.55
C TYR A 337 -1.00 -5.03 -16.20
N PHE A 338 -0.39 -5.51 -15.12
CA PHE A 338 -0.77 -5.24 -13.72
C PHE A 338 -0.97 -3.75 -13.40
N GLY A 339 -0.21 -2.86 -14.04
CA GLY A 339 -0.33 -1.42 -13.83
C GLY A 339 -1.71 -0.85 -14.17
N TYR A 340 -2.45 -1.42 -15.13
CA TYR A 340 -3.83 -1.01 -15.42
C TYR A 340 -4.76 -1.35 -14.26
N CYS A 341 -4.63 -2.54 -13.66
CA CYS A 341 -5.44 -2.99 -12.52
C CYS A 341 -5.29 -2.04 -11.33
N LYS A 342 -4.04 -1.76 -10.91
CA LYS A 342 -3.77 -0.81 -9.80
C LYS A 342 -4.31 0.58 -10.09
N LYS A 343 -4.13 1.09 -11.31
CA LYS A 343 -4.57 2.43 -11.67
C LYS A 343 -6.09 2.53 -11.84
N GLU A 344 -6.77 1.42 -12.11
CA GLU A 344 -8.22 1.41 -12.17
C GLU A 344 -8.86 1.47 -10.79
N VAL A 345 -8.35 0.72 -9.81
CA VAL A 345 -8.79 0.88 -8.40
C VAL A 345 -8.61 2.33 -7.96
N LYS A 346 -7.47 2.97 -8.31
CA LYS A 346 -7.26 4.42 -8.09
C LYS A 346 -8.33 5.29 -8.76
N THR A 347 -8.67 5.02 -10.02
CA THR A 347 -9.73 5.76 -10.75
C THR A 347 -11.09 5.62 -10.05
N GLN A 348 -11.42 4.43 -9.56
CA GLN A 348 -12.70 4.19 -8.87
C GLN A 348 -12.74 4.85 -7.48
N ILE A 349 -11.63 4.84 -6.72
CA ILE A 349 -11.51 5.62 -5.47
C ILE A 349 -11.71 7.11 -5.77
N SER A 350 -11.06 7.64 -6.82
CA SER A 350 -11.19 9.04 -7.21
C SER A 350 -12.65 9.39 -7.56
N TYR A 351 -13.33 8.53 -8.31
CA TYR A 351 -14.76 8.67 -8.59
C TYR A 351 -15.60 8.69 -7.30
N ALA A 352 -15.37 7.77 -6.36
CA ALA A 352 -16.07 7.73 -5.08
C ALA A 352 -15.80 8.99 -4.24
N THR A 353 -14.55 9.47 -4.15
CA THR A 353 -14.24 10.73 -3.43
C THR A 353 -14.97 11.94 -4.03
N ASN A 354 -15.07 12.01 -5.36
CA ASN A 354 -15.74 13.11 -6.04
C ASN A 354 -17.25 13.15 -5.80
N LEU A 355 -17.89 12.00 -5.64
CA LEU A 355 -19.32 11.93 -5.33
C LEU A 355 -19.62 12.03 -3.83
N LEU A 356 -18.72 11.51 -2.98
CA LEU A 356 -18.88 11.55 -1.52
C LEU A 356 -18.81 12.98 -0.96
N GLY A 357 -17.83 13.77 -1.42
CA GLY A 357 -17.46 15.04 -0.80
C GLY A 357 -16.69 14.87 0.53
N GLY A 358 -15.88 15.87 0.90
CA GLY A 358 -15.11 15.86 2.16
C GLY A 358 -13.86 14.96 2.17
N ALA A 359 -13.49 14.36 1.04
CA ALA A 359 -12.26 13.60 0.85
C ALA A 359 -11.69 13.80 -0.56
N GLU A 360 -10.38 13.58 -0.73
CA GLU A 360 -9.68 13.70 -2.01
C GLU A 360 -8.83 12.46 -2.27
N GLU A 361 -8.87 11.94 -3.50
CA GLU A 361 -7.93 10.92 -3.95
C GLU A 361 -6.73 11.60 -4.59
N GLU A 362 -5.54 11.42 -4.02
CA GLU A 362 -4.34 12.12 -4.46
C GLU A 362 -3.28 11.21 -5.07
N HIS A 363 -2.61 11.68 -6.12
CA HIS A 363 -1.36 11.05 -6.57
C HIS A 363 -0.15 11.68 -5.87
N ALA A 364 0.02 11.37 -4.58
CA ALA A 364 1.03 11.97 -3.73
C ALA A 364 2.08 10.96 -3.19
N GLY A 365 3.12 11.49 -2.57
CA GLY A 365 3.98 10.79 -1.60
C GLY A 365 4.01 11.60 -0.31
N GLY A 366 4.55 11.04 0.77
CA GLY A 366 4.65 11.76 2.04
C GLY A 366 5.56 11.04 3.03
N ALA A 367 5.91 11.74 4.10
CA ALA A 367 6.72 11.21 5.20
C ALA A 367 6.44 11.98 6.49
N LEU A 368 6.48 11.28 7.62
CA LEU A 368 6.57 11.89 8.94
C LEU A 368 8.05 11.94 9.35
N VAL A 369 8.63 13.13 9.38
CA VAL A 369 10.08 13.32 9.51
C VAL A 369 10.42 13.79 10.92
N PHE A 370 11.18 12.97 11.66
CA PHE A 370 11.70 13.32 12.97
C PHE A 370 13.16 13.76 12.87
N PRO A 371 13.49 15.03 13.19
CA PRO A 371 14.87 15.49 13.24
C PRO A 371 15.72 14.60 14.15
N SER A 372 16.93 14.27 13.69
CA SER A 372 17.86 13.41 14.43
C SER A 372 19.28 13.97 14.40
N TRP A 373 20.05 13.64 15.43
CA TRP A 373 21.39 14.16 15.66
C TRP A 373 22.36 13.04 16.05
N ASN A 374 23.60 13.16 15.60
CA ASN A 374 24.73 12.45 16.20
C ASN A 374 25.17 13.22 17.45
N LEU A 375 25.00 12.60 18.61
CA LEU A 375 25.29 13.20 19.91
C LEU A 375 26.71 12.89 20.39
N GLY A 376 27.46 12.05 19.67
CA GLY A 376 28.80 11.63 20.06
C GLY A 376 28.77 10.49 21.09
N GLU A 377 29.53 10.64 22.17
CA GLU A 377 29.76 9.60 23.18
C GLU A 377 29.02 9.85 24.50
N ASP A 378 28.70 11.10 24.82
CA ASP A 378 27.97 11.47 26.04
C ASP A 378 26.83 12.43 25.73
N PHE A 379 25.71 12.28 26.43
CA PHE A 379 24.55 13.15 26.27
C PHE A 379 23.76 13.31 27.57
N GLN A 380 23.64 14.56 28.01
CA GLN A 380 22.82 14.96 29.15
C GLN A 380 21.41 15.33 28.65
N PHE A 381 20.40 14.59 29.09
CA PHE A 381 19.01 14.96 28.86
C PHE A 381 18.67 16.26 29.59
N ASN A 382 17.77 17.02 28.97
CA ASN A 382 17.13 18.19 29.55
C ASN A 382 15.71 18.29 28.97
N SER A 383 14.85 17.34 29.35
CA SER A 383 13.48 17.26 28.81
C SER A 383 12.62 18.44 29.22
N ARG A 384 12.80 18.96 30.44
CA ARG A 384 12.05 20.12 30.97
C ARG A 384 12.16 21.35 30.08
N ARG A 385 13.27 21.54 29.37
CA ARG A 385 13.44 22.64 28.42
C ARG A 385 12.39 22.68 27.30
N TYR A 386 11.81 21.54 26.93
CA TYR A 386 10.92 21.43 25.77
C TYR A 386 9.44 21.50 26.14
N ASN A 387 9.05 20.95 27.30
CA ASN A 387 7.66 20.85 27.70
C ASN A 387 7.45 20.91 29.22
N GLU A 388 8.47 21.24 30.00
CA GLU A 388 8.45 21.32 31.47
C GLU A 388 8.10 20.01 32.19
N ARG A 389 7.98 18.89 31.47
CA ARG A 389 7.57 17.60 32.04
C ARG A 389 8.71 16.80 32.63
N THR A 390 8.33 15.97 33.60
CA THR A 390 9.16 15.03 34.36
C THR A 390 8.75 13.58 34.09
N PHE A 391 9.56 12.63 34.53
CA PHE A 391 9.18 11.21 34.47
C PHE A 391 7.94 10.92 35.33
N GLU A 392 7.78 11.61 36.46
CA GLU A 392 6.60 11.48 37.32
C GLU A 392 5.31 11.89 36.60
N ASP A 393 5.37 12.96 35.79
CA ASP A 393 4.23 13.38 34.95
C ASP A 393 3.88 12.31 33.90
N VAL A 394 4.88 11.64 33.32
CA VAL A 394 4.67 10.56 32.36
C VAL A 394 3.99 9.38 33.03
N VAL A 395 4.47 8.97 34.22
CA VAL A 395 3.86 7.88 34.98
C VAL A 395 2.43 8.21 35.38
N ALA A 396 2.16 9.43 35.87
CA ALA A 396 0.83 9.84 36.28
C ALA A 396 -0.20 9.79 35.15
N ASN A 397 0.23 10.07 33.91
CA ASN A 397 -0.66 10.09 32.74
C ASN A 397 -0.75 8.74 32.01
N TYR A 398 0.26 7.87 32.14
CA TYR A 398 0.43 6.71 31.25
C TYR A 398 0.85 5.42 31.98
N SER A 399 0.61 5.31 33.29
CA SER A 399 0.98 4.15 34.11
C SER A 399 0.41 2.82 33.60
N ASP A 400 -0.72 2.85 32.90
CA ASP A 400 -1.47 1.66 32.48
C ASP A 400 -0.66 0.72 31.56
N TRP A 401 0.32 1.24 30.82
CA TRP A 401 1.18 0.45 29.93
C TRP A 401 2.68 0.62 30.20
N ILE A 402 3.04 1.22 31.34
CA ILE A 402 4.43 1.39 31.76
C ILE A 402 4.68 0.50 32.98
N ASP A 403 5.59 -0.45 32.85
CA ASP A 403 6.14 -1.20 33.99
C ASP A 403 7.19 -0.33 34.70
N VAL A 404 6.73 0.40 35.71
CA VAL A 404 7.54 1.35 36.50
C VAL A 404 8.43 0.59 37.47
N LYS A 405 9.70 0.97 37.50
CA LYS A 405 10.74 0.36 38.32
C LYS A 405 11.09 1.22 39.53
N PRO A 406 11.38 0.60 40.69
CA PRO A 406 11.76 1.32 41.92
C PRO A 406 12.95 2.26 41.76
N GLU A 407 13.82 2.03 40.76
CA GLU A 407 14.99 2.85 40.45
C GLU A 407 14.63 4.17 39.75
N GLY A 408 13.35 4.43 39.45
CA GLY A 408 12.88 5.70 38.87
C GLY A 408 12.95 5.73 37.34
N TYR A 409 12.67 4.60 36.69
CA TYR A 409 12.51 4.49 35.23
C TYR A 409 11.33 3.56 34.91
N GLY A 410 10.92 3.47 33.65
CA GLY A 410 9.85 2.60 33.21
C GLY A 410 10.20 1.81 31.96
N VAL A 411 9.55 0.66 31.76
CA VAL A 411 9.64 -0.14 30.54
C VAL A 411 8.25 -0.23 29.90
N ASP A 412 8.16 0.02 28.60
CA ASP A 412 6.88 -0.13 27.90
C ASP A 412 6.45 -1.61 27.85
N GLN A 413 5.22 -1.89 28.24
CA GLN A 413 4.69 -3.26 28.30
C GLN A 413 4.45 -3.87 26.91
N ARG A 414 4.13 -3.04 25.90
CA ARG A 414 3.94 -3.48 24.50
C ARG A 414 5.26 -3.52 23.74
N PHE A 415 6.19 -2.63 24.09
CA PHE A 415 7.50 -2.51 23.45
C PHE A 415 8.62 -2.69 24.47
N PRO A 416 9.03 -3.94 24.82
CA PRO A 416 10.05 -4.23 25.85
C PRO A 416 11.46 -3.68 25.56
N ASN A 417 11.65 -3.06 24.39
CA ASN A 417 12.88 -2.38 24.00
C ASN A 417 12.85 -0.86 24.28
N LEU A 418 11.70 -0.30 24.70
CA LEU A 418 11.52 1.11 25.03
C LEU A 418 11.59 1.33 26.54
N TYR A 419 12.49 2.23 26.95
CA TYR A 419 12.75 2.60 28.33
C TYR A 419 12.41 4.08 28.50
N TYR A 420 11.52 4.39 29.45
CA TYR A 420 11.23 5.74 29.88
C TYR A 420 12.21 6.13 30.98
N ILE A 421 12.98 7.18 30.77
CA ILE A 421 14.05 7.63 31.67
C ILE A 421 13.78 9.03 32.20
N PRO A 422 14.36 9.42 33.35
CA PRO A 422 14.21 10.77 33.90
C PRO A 422 14.68 11.90 32.98
N GLU A 423 14.09 13.07 33.17
CA GLU A 423 14.32 14.30 32.41
C GLU A 423 15.77 14.81 32.38
N GLU A 424 16.58 14.37 33.35
CA GLU A 424 17.97 14.77 33.59
C GLU A 424 18.92 13.55 33.55
N ALA A 425 18.53 12.47 32.89
CA ALA A 425 19.40 11.32 32.71
C ALA A 425 20.65 11.67 31.88
N LEU A 426 21.78 11.03 32.20
CA LEU A 426 23.05 11.13 31.47
C LEU A 426 23.33 9.81 30.79
N ALA A 427 23.40 9.81 29.46
CA ALA A 427 23.88 8.68 28.67
C ALA A 427 25.39 8.79 28.44
N ASP A 428 26.11 7.70 28.71
CA ASP A 428 27.56 7.59 28.52
C ASP A 428 27.89 6.31 27.75
N LEU A 429 28.37 6.47 26.52
CA LEU A 429 28.70 5.38 25.61
C LEU A 429 29.94 4.60 26.05
N ARG A 430 30.90 5.28 26.70
CA ARG A 430 32.15 4.63 27.16
C ARG A 430 31.88 3.74 28.36
N LYS A 431 31.06 4.21 29.30
CA LYS A 431 30.61 3.43 30.45
C LYS A 431 29.48 2.46 30.12
N GLN A 432 28.85 2.63 28.95
CA GLN A 432 27.68 1.87 28.50
C GLN A 432 26.54 1.90 29.52
N ASN A 433 26.23 3.08 30.05
CA ASN A 433 25.13 3.25 30.97
C ASN A 433 24.33 4.54 30.70
N ILE A 434 23.13 4.56 31.25
CA ILE A 434 22.34 5.76 31.47
C ILE A 434 22.16 5.91 32.97
N SER A 435 22.45 7.09 33.50
CA SER A 435 22.46 7.35 34.95
C SER A 435 21.72 8.62 35.33
N TRP A 436 21.16 8.65 36.53
CA TRP A 436 20.44 9.81 37.09
C TRP A 436 20.45 9.74 38.62
N GLU A 437 20.13 10.86 39.27
CA GLU A 437 19.90 10.88 40.71
C GLU A 437 18.42 10.59 41.02
N HIS A 438 18.16 9.68 41.95
CA HIS A 438 16.81 9.40 42.43
C HIS A 438 16.86 9.11 43.94
N SER A 439 16.04 9.83 44.71
CA SER A 439 16.00 9.71 46.18
C SER A 439 17.38 9.84 46.85
N GLY A 440 18.22 10.77 46.38
CA GLY A 440 19.57 11.01 46.90
C GLY A 440 20.59 9.91 46.59
N LYS A 441 20.26 8.97 45.69
CA LYS A 441 21.16 7.90 45.23
C LYS A 441 21.34 7.98 43.72
N LEU A 442 22.56 7.71 43.27
CA LEU A 442 22.84 7.53 41.84
C LEU A 442 22.27 6.18 41.39
N GLN A 443 21.36 6.23 40.42
CA GLN A 443 20.79 5.07 39.73
C GLN A 443 21.40 4.95 38.34
N GLN A 444 21.41 3.74 37.79
CA GLN A 444 21.86 3.50 36.43
C GLN A 444 21.22 2.26 35.81
N ILE A 445 21.08 2.29 34.49
CA ILE A 445 20.72 1.13 33.66
C ILE A 445 21.72 0.97 32.51
N PRO A 446 21.88 -0.24 31.95
CA PRO A 446 22.75 -0.46 30.81
C PRO A 446 22.29 0.31 29.56
N LEU A 447 23.23 0.87 28.81
CA LEU A 447 23.02 1.41 27.47
C LEU A 447 23.32 0.33 26.43
N LEU A 448 22.27 -0.30 25.90
CA LEU A 448 22.38 -1.43 24.98
C LEU A 448 21.92 -1.12 23.54
N PRO A 449 22.55 -1.73 22.50
CA PRO A 449 22.04 -1.73 21.13
C PRO A 449 20.64 -2.34 21.04
N GLY A 450 19.81 -1.82 20.11
CA GLY A 450 18.44 -2.28 19.91
C GLY A 450 17.43 -1.80 20.98
N LYS A 451 17.90 -1.08 22.01
CA LYS A 451 17.06 -0.40 22.99
C LYS A 451 16.90 1.08 22.65
N VAL A 452 15.75 1.63 23.02
CA VAL A 452 15.41 3.05 22.86
C VAL A 452 15.14 3.64 24.24
N TYR A 453 15.77 4.76 24.54
CA TYR A 453 15.62 5.47 25.81
C TYR A 453 14.95 6.81 25.54
N MET A 454 13.80 7.03 26.15
CA MET A 454 12.95 8.18 25.89
C MET A 454 12.80 9.03 27.16
N GLY A 455 13.18 10.30 27.05
CA GLY A 455 12.92 11.27 28.10
C GLY A 455 11.47 11.78 28.07
N PRO A 456 10.99 12.48 29.10
CA PRO A 456 9.59 12.95 29.21
C PRO A 456 9.12 13.90 28.10
N SER A 457 10.05 14.49 27.35
CA SER A 457 9.75 15.31 26.18
C SER A 457 9.45 14.50 24.91
N GLY A 458 9.47 13.17 24.98
CA GLY A 458 9.39 12.28 23.82
C GLY A 458 10.69 12.20 23.01
N TYR A 459 11.75 12.91 23.43
CA TYR A 459 13.06 12.82 22.81
C TYR A 459 13.66 11.42 23.06
N ARG A 460 14.06 10.76 21.98
CA ARG A 460 14.57 9.39 21.98
C ARG A 460 16.08 9.38 21.79
N LEU A 461 16.73 8.44 22.45
CA LEU A 461 18.15 8.15 22.30
C LEU A 461 18.33 6.66 22.02
N ARG A 462 19.23 6.34 21.09
CA ARG A 462 19.66 4.98 20.79
C ARG A 462 21.16 4.92 20.57
N MET A 463 21.75 3.76 20.85
CA MET A 463 23.12 3.43 20.50
C MET A 463 23.16 2.79 19.11
N GLU A 464 23.96 3.34 18.20
CA GLU A 464 24.04 2.90 16.80
C GLU A 464 25.50 2.73 16.36
N LYS A 465 25.79 1.63 15.65
CA LYS A 465 27.12 1.39 15.08
C LYS A 465 27.32 2.27 13.86
N HIS A 466 28.49 2.88 13.71
CA HIS A 466 28.81 3.64 12.52
C HIS A 466 28.85 2.71 11.30
N PRO A 467 28.16 3.03 10.18
CA PRO A 467 28.07 2.12 9.03
C PRO A 467 29.42 1.78 8.39
N SER A 468 30.37 2.73 8.42
CA SER A 468 31.65 2.62 7.73
C SER A 468 32.88 2.77 8.63
N ALA A 469 32.70 2.75 9.96
CA ALA A 469 33.80 2.89 10.92
C ALA A 469 33.61 1.93 12.10
N PRO A 470 34.69 1.46 12.74
CA PRO A 470 34.61 0.57 13.90
C PRO A 470 34.23 1.33 15.19
N SER A 471 33.33 2.31 15.11
CA SER A 471 32.89 3.14 16.21
C SER A 471 31.38 3.04 16.44
N TRP A 472 30.97 3.39 17.65
CA TRP A 472 29.57 3.54 18.03
C TRP A 472 29.29 5.01 18.33
N ARG A 473 28.02 5.39 18.25
CA ARG A 473 27.55 6.74 18.54
C ARG A 473 26.18 6.72 19.17
N LEU A 474 25.89 7.77 19.91
CA LEU A 474 24.56 8.08 20.40
C LEU A 474 23.78 8.83 19.32
N ILE A 475 22.61 8.33 18.94
CA ILE A 475 21.67 9.02 18.04
C ILE A 475 20.48 9.51 18.84
N GLY A 476 20.29 10.82 18.82
CA GLY A 476 19.11 11.48 19.36
C GLY A 476 18.08 11.73 18.28
N THR A 477 16.80 11.58 18.61
CA THR A 477 15.69 11.85 17.69
C THR A 477 14.60 12.62 18.43
N ALA A 478 14.10 13.71 17.84
CA ALA A 478 13.05 14.52 18.44
C ALA A 478 11.76 13.73 18.68
N GLY A 479 10.97 14.19 19.65
CA GLY A 479 9.61 13.69 19.89
C GLY A 479 8.59 14.28 18.92
N GLU A 480 8.81 15.52 18.48
CA GLU A 480 7.98 16.20 17.49
C GLU A 480 8.49 15.96 16.06
N ALA A 481 7.58 15.78 15.12
CA ALA A 481 7.88 15.55 13.71
C ALA A 481 7.29 16.64 12.81
N THR A 482 7.84 16.74 11.62
CA THR A 482 7.22 17.47 10.50
C THR A 482 6.48 16.49 9.61
N PHE A 483 5.19 16.75 9.36
CA PHE A 483 4.42 16.02 8.35
C PHE A 483 4.67 16.63 6.97
N CYS A 484 5.29 15.87 6.08
CA CYS A 484 5.65 16.31 4.74
C CYS A 484 4.75 15.63 3.71
N HIS A 485 4.04 16.43 2.90
CA HIS A 485 3.16 15.97 1.82
C HIS A 485 3.67 16.47 0.47
N LYS A 486 3.72 15.60 -0.54
CA LYS A 486 4.20 15.92 -1.90
C LYS A 486 3.21 15.46 -2.96
N PRO A 487 2.18 16.28 -3.25
CA PRO A 487 1.15 15.97 -4.24
C PRO A 487 1.57 16.37 -5.66
N CYS A 488 0.70 16.05 -6.64
CA CYS A 488 0.72 16.58 -8.01
C CYS A 488 2.09 16.59 -8.72
N THR A 489 2.93 15.59 -8.42
CA THR A 489 4.30 15.54 -8.93
C THR A 489 4.37 14.69 -10.20
N VAL A 490 4.80 15.30 -11.31
CA VAL A 490 4.99 14.62 -12.60
C VAL A 490 6.03 13.49 -12.49
N SER A 491 5.97 12.53 -13.42
CA SER A 491 6.99 11.48 -13.50
C SER A 491 8.39 12.10 -13.65
N GLY A 492 9.35 11.61 -12.86
CA GLY A 492 10.69 12.21 -12.75
C GLY A 492 10.82 13.34 -11.73
N GLY A 493 9.73 13.94 -11.25
CA GLY A 493 9.74 15.01 -10.24
C GLY A 493 10.05 14.54 -8.80
N GLY A 494 10.38 13.27 -8.63
CA GLY A 494 10.83 12.70 -7.36
C GLY A 494 9.74 12.63 -6.28
N LYS A 495 8.53 12.20 -6.63
CA LYS A 495 7.40 12.05 -5.70
C LYS A 495 7.75 11.14 -4.51
N SER A 496 8.33 9.97 -4.80
CA SER A 496 8.68 8.97 -3.79
C SER A 496 9.95 9.32 -3.00
N GLU A 497 10.80 10.20 -3.53
CA GLU A 497 12.08 10.57 -2.89
C GLU A 497 11.88 11.22 -1.51
N ILE A 498 10.71 11.82 -1.25
CA ILE A 498 10.36 12.40 0.06
C ILE A 498 10.42 11.40 1.21
N SER A 499 10.29 10.11 0.92
CA SER A 499 10.26 9.01 1.89
C SER A 499 11.46 8.06 1.80
N LYS A 500 12.38 8.30 0.86
CA LYS A 500 13.57 7.45 0.71
C LYS A 500 14.59 7.74 1.79
N SER A 501 15.39 6.71 2.10
CA SER A 501 16.48 6.83 3.07
C SER A 501 17.58 7.76 2.54
N LEU A 502 17.95 8.77 3.32
CA LEU A 502 19.10 9.62 3.01
C LEU A 502 20.43 8.85 3.19
N VAL A 503 20.45 7.79 4.01
CA VAL A 503 21.66 7.01 4.32
C VAL A 503 22.28 6.42 3.07
N ASP A 504 21.47 6.00 2.10
CA ASP A 504 21.93 5.42 0.83
C ASP A 504 22.70 6.43 -0.04
N TYR A 505 22.55 7.73 0.23
CA TYR A 505 23.21 8.82 -0.49
C TYR A 505 24.39 9.41 0.28
N MET A 506 24.65 8.96 1.51
CA MET A 506 25.76 9.48 2.31
C MET A 506 27.11 8.99 1.77
N GLN A 507 28.01 9.93 1.48
CA GLN A 507 29.39 9.64 1.12
C GLN A 507 30.29 9.81 2.34
N TYR A 508 31.23 8.88 2.53
CA TYR A 508 32.22 8.93 3.59
C TYR A 508 33.56 9.34 2.98
N GLY A 509 34.12 10.45 3.46
CA GLY A 509 35.37 11.03 2.96
C GLY A 509 36.34 11.38 4.08
N SER A 510 37.56 11.71 3.72
CA SER A 510 38.58 12.20 4.65
C SER A 510 38.32 13.64 5.07
N ILE A 511 38.88 14.03 6.22
CA ILE A 511 38.98 15.44 6.61
C ILE A 511 40.05 16.09 5.74
N PHE A 512 39.74 17.25 5.16
CA PHE A 512 40.68 18.00 4.34
C PHE A 512 41.73 18.69 5.23
N VAL A 513 43.01 18.44 4.93
CA VAL A 513 44.17 19.09 5.54
C VAL A 513 45.07 19.52 4.38
N SER A 514 45.38 20.82 4.29
CA SER A 514 46.21 21.36 3.22
C SER A 514 47.69 21.34 3.60
N ASP A 515 47.99 21.89 4.78
CA ASP A 515 49.33 21.91 5.38
C ASP A 515 49.14 21.59 6.86
N TYR A 516 49.64 20.43 7.29
CA TYR A 516 49.32 19.90 8.61
C TYR A 516 49.80 20.82 9.73
N GLU A 517 51.03 21.31 9.63
CA GLU A 517 51.63 22.19 10.62
C GLU A 517 50.86 23.52 10.74
N ALA A 518 50.57 24.17 9.61
CA ALA A 518 49.85 25.43 9.59
C ALA A 518 48.39 25.26 10.05
N ASP A 519 47.69 24.25 9.54
CA ASP A 519 46.29 23.98 9.89
C ASP A 519 46.16 23.64 11.39
N MET A 520 47.07 22.85 11.94
CA MET A 520 47.08 22.53 13.38
C MET A 520 47.45 23.73 14.26
N GLN A 521 48.22 24.69 13.74
CA GLN A 521 48.44 25.96 14.45
C GLN A 521 47.14 26.74 14.57
N TYR A 522 46.37 26.90 13.48
CA TYR A 522 45.07 27.58 13.54
C TYR A 522 44.09 26.87 14.47
N VAL A 523 44.03 25.54 14.43
CA VAL A 523 43.21 24.75 15.37
C VAL A 523 43.58 25.06 16.82
N ARG A 524 44.88 25.16 17.12
CA ARG A 524 45.36 25.49 18.48
C ARG A 524 44.96 26.91 18.89
N GLU A 525 45.09 27.88 17.99
CA GLU A 525 44.67 29.27 18.25
C GLU A 525 43.17 29.36 18.55
N ILE A 526 42.35 28.68 17.76
CA ILE A 526 40.90 28.58 17.97
C ILE A 526 40.59 27.90 19.31
N CYS A 527 41.23 26.77 19.63
CA CYS A 527 40.94 26.04 20.87
C CYS A 527 41.34 26.81 22.13
N ASN A 528 42.42 27.61 22.05
CA ASN A 528 42.97 28.36 23.19
C ASN A 528 42.38 29.76 23.35
N ARG A 529 41.69 30.28 22.34
CA ARG A 529 41.05 31.60 22.41
C ARG A 529 39.95 31.62 23.47
N ASP A 530 39.93 32.66 24.30
CA ASP A 530 38.77 32.97 25.13
C ASP A 530 37.68 33.64 24.27
N TYR A 531 36.49 33.04 24.29
CA TYR A 531 35.31 33.53 23.59
C TYR A 531 34.29 34.15 24.54
N SER A 532 34.65 34.49 25.78
CA SER A 532 33.77 35.17 26.74
C SER A 532 33.24 36.52 26.19
N ASN A 533 34.01 37.19 25.34
CA ASN A 533 33.68 38.48 24.72
C ASN A 533 32.94 38.39 23.37
N ARG A 534 32.43 37.22 22.99
CA ARG A 534 31.81 36.96 21.68
C ARG A 534 30.45 37.62 21.43
N TRP A 535 29.84 38.21 22.46
CA TRP A 535 28.45 38.64 22.42
C TRP A 535 28.31 40.06 21.88
N ASN A 536 27.20 40.34 21.20
CA ASN A 536 26.78 41.71 20.93
C ASN A 536 26.38 42.41 22.25
N GLU A 537 26.26 43.74 22.23
CA GLU A 537 26.02 44.54 23.44
C GLU A 537 24.77 44.12 24.23
N VAL A 538 23.73 43.69 23.53
CA VAL A 538 22.45 43.27 24.15
C VAL A 538 22.63 41.91 24.84
N ALA A 539 23.18 40.92 24.14
CA ALA A 539 23.39 39.59 24.67
C ALA A 539 24.45 39.56 25.78
N ALA A 540 25.45 40.44 25.73
CA ALA A 540 26.48 40.58 26.75
C ALA A 540 25.87 40.94 28.12
N LYS A 541 24.86 41.83 28.16
CA LYS A 541 24.13 42.21 29.38
C LYS A 541 23.31 41.07 29.98
N GLN A 542 22.99 40.04 29.20
CA GLN A 542 22.21 38.87 29.63
C GLN A 542 23.11 37.73 30.13
N GLN A 543 24.43 37.85 30.04
CA GLN A 543 25.35 36.81 30.51
C GLN A 543 25.74 37.01 31.97
N SER A 544 25.47 36.01 32.80
CA SER A 544 25.94 35.94 34.19
C SER A 544 27.16 35.02 34.30
N TYR A 545 28.34 35.48 33.84
CA TYR A 545 29.57 34.67 33.90
C TYR A 545 30.09 34.39 35.32
N GLY A 546 29.65 35.16 36.32
CA GLY A 546 29.92 34.89 37.73
C GLY A 546 29.17 33.66 38.27
N GLU A 547 28.00 33.36 37.72
CA GLU A 547 27.19 32.18 38.09
C GLU A 547 27.45 31.01 37.14
N PHE A 548 27.67 31.29 35.85
CA PHE A 548 27.90 30.30 34.81
C PHE A 548 29.14 30.64 33.98
N PRO A 549 30.35 30.20 34.41
CA PRO A 549 31.58 30.49 33.69
C PRO A 549 31.55 30.04 32.21
N SER A 550 32.19 30.82 31.34
CA SER A 550 32.31 30.44 29.92
C SER A 550 33.08 29.12 29.81
N ARG A 551 32.48 28.13 29.14
CA ARG A 551 33.11 26.82 28.93
C ARG A 551 34.27 26.95 27.92
N PRO A 552 35.45 26.36 28.16
CA PRO A 552 36.49 26.20 27.15
C PRO A 552 36.03 25.37 25.94
N VAL A 553 36.72 25.51 24.80
CA VAL A 553 36.42 24.76 23.55
C VAL A 553 36.42 23.25 23.76
N LEU A 554 37.44 22.71 24.41
CA LEU A 554 37.60 21.27 24.62
C LEU A 554 37.02 20.78 25.96
N SER A 555 36.14 21.55 26.58
CA SER A 555 35.52 21.14 27.84
C SER A 555 34.65 19.89 27.63
N PRO A 556 34.74 18.86 28.50
CA PRO A 556 33.83 17.71 28.43
C PRO A 556 32.37 18.08 28.71
N ARG A 557 32.11 19.28 29.26
CA ARG A 557 30.76 19.82 29.45
C ARG A 557 30.26 20.59 28.23
N ARG A 558 30.98 20.60 27.11
CA ARG A 558 30.61 21.30 25.86
C ARG A 558 30.31 20.27 24.78
N SER A 559 29.04 20.18 24.38
CA SER A 559 28.62 19.35 23.24
C SER A 559 29.23 19.88 21.93
N LEU A 560 29.42 18.97 20.97
CA LEU A 560 29.85 19.29 19.61
C LEU A 560 28.92 20.34 18.95
N GLY A 561 27.59 20.18 19.09
CA GLY A 561 26.64 21.15 18.56
C GLY A 561 26.82 22.56 19.12
N SER A 562 27.12 22.68 20.42
CA SER A 562 27.40 23.99 21.03
C SER A 562 28.76 24.60 20.61
N PHE A 563 29.74 23.76 20.23
CA PHE A 563 30.99 24.21 19.65
C PHE A 563 30.79 24.72 18.22
N ILE A 564 30.02 24.01 17.38
CA ILE A 564 29.64 24.48 16.05
C ILE A 564 28.92 25.83 16.15
N LYS A 565 27.94 25.95 17.06
CA LYS A 565 27.24 27.21 17.32
C LYS A 565 28.19 28.34 17.73
N LEU A 566 29.21 28.06 18.54
CA LEU A 566 30.17 29.06 18.99
C LEU A 566 30.96 29.67 17.81
N LEU A 567 31.28 28.86 16.81
CA LEU A 567 32.09 29.27 15.66
C LEU A 567 31.26 29.67 14.43
N THR A 568 29.94 29.58 14.52
CA THR A 568 29.03 29.99 13.44
C THR A 568 28.55 31.42 13.70
N PRO A 569 28.79 32.38 12.79
CA PRO A 569 28.29 33.74 12.93
C PRO A 569 26.77 33.77 13.17
N SER A 570 26.34 34.58 14.14
CA SER A 570 24.94 34.83 14.47
C SER A 570 24.78 36.34 14.68
N SER A 571 23.65 36.89 14.24
CA SER A 571 23.25 38.27 14.53
C SER A 571 22.91 38.48 16.00
#